data_AF-A0A8H4LSV9-F1
#
_entry.id   AF-A0A8H4LSV9-F1
#
_cell.length_a   1.000
_cell.length_b   1.000
_cell.length_c   1.000
_cell.angle_alpha   90.00
_cell.angle_beta   90.00
_cell.angle_gamma   90.00
#
_symmetry.space_group_name_H-M   'P 1'
#
loop_
_entity.id
_entity.type
_entity.pdbx_description
1 polymer ?
#
loop_
_entity_poly.entity_id
_entity_poly.type
_entity_poly.pdbx_seq_one_letter_code
_entity_poly.pdbx_strand_id
1 'polypeptide(L)'
;MGAPIISREKLASAEDSFRKQHRKLKARQEEEEAQPLIDEEDDEVQKVLASEVEGTLELDEFIAHSNVAPPARDSIPAQVEAVYRDINSMIDTLGLNARAVKAFLKGHMEKSKDEGRSKDDLEIPDDWVLCEVSELGAVLDSELYGDLEDGRVQDLDNKLDACQELAREMQRLRAKQEDLKRVIMARLDPDQVEVARTMPLSAEQAAQQNELRRGFAKFSQLLGQTEEAVTLLKTRIASTSGSLGTNVPTVEAVMRTITKMTSMAEKRSGDIDVLETHMRKMRLGSVSREGSPMTTPQAKKSAMIPSESTPSRTFRHSLSGSVSLGPMARATPPRRKLSGFSRDEKGDLMEKRARRQAVLAKFKSSVEKKGVQVWNMEDIE
;
A
#
# COMPACT_ATOMS: atom_id res chain seq x y z
N MET A 1 -18.44 120.65 40.23
CA MET A 1 -18.30 119.23 40.61
C MET A 1 -19.62 118.78 41.23
N GLY A 2 -20.56 118.25 40.44
CA GLY A 2 -21.87 117.80 40.92
C GLY A 2 -22.14 116.38 40.45
N ALA A 3 -22.21 115.44 41.38
CA ALA A 3 -22.46 114.02 41.11
C ALA A 3 -23.94 113.78 40.77
N PRO A 4 -24.28 112.84 39.85
CA PRO A 4 -25.67 112.55 39.54
C PRO A 4 -26.26 111.63 40.61
N ILE A 5 -27.34 112.08 41.24
CA ILE A 5 -28.14 111.29 42.18
C ILE A 5 -28.96 110.29 41.37
N ILE A 6 -28.52 109.02 41.35
CA ILE A 6 -29.29 107.92 40.81
C ILE A 6 -30.52 107.72 41.70
N SER A 7 -31.72 107.85 41.12
CA SER A 7 -33.00 107.76 41.81
C SER A 7 -33.18 106.41 42.51
N ARG A 8 -33.54 106.43 43.80
CA ARG A 8 -33.77 105.24 44.65
C ARG A 8 -34.76 104.22 44.06
N GLU A 9 -35.72 104.69 43.24
CA GLU A 9 -36.65 103.86 42.46
C GLU A 9 -35.98 103.05 41.34
N LYS A 10 -34.96 103.58 40.68
CA LYS A 10 -34.23 102.85 39.63
C LYS A 10 -33.38 101.72 40.22
N LEU A 11 -32.84 101.90 41.42
CA LEU A 11 -32.13 100.85 42.17
C LEU A 11 -33.08 99.76 42.67
N ALA A 12 -34.25 100.14 43.21
CA ALA A 12 -35.26 99.18 43.66
C ALA A 12 -35.84 98.34 42.50
N SER A 13 -36.08 98.96 41.34
CA SER A 13 -36.53 98.26 40.12
C SER A 13 -35.45 97.32 39.55
N ALA A 14 -34.18 97.73 39.62
CA ALA A 14 -33.06 96.88 39.24
C ALA A 14 -32.88 95.67 40.19
N GLU A 15 -33.01 95.87 41.51
CA GLU A 15 -32.97 94.79 42.50
C GLU A 15 -34.11 93.77 42.33
N ASP A 16 -35.32 94.25 42.03
CA ASP A 16 -36.47 93.37 41.78
C ASP A 16 -36.33 92.58 40.47
N SER A 17 -35.71 93.18 39.44
CA SER A 17 -35.37 92.50 38.19
C SER A 17 -34.32 91.41 38.42
N PHE A 18 -33.27 91.69 39.20
CA PHE A 18 -32.25 90.70 39.59
C PHE A 18 -32.85 89.54 40.40
N ARG A 19 -33.73 89.83 41.36
CA ARG A 19 -34.40 88.80 42.17
C ARG A 19 -35.36 87.94 41.35
N LYS A 20 -36.04 88.53 40.35
CA LYS A 20 -36.88 87.77 39.41
C LYS A 20 -36.03 86.90 38.48
N GLN A 21 -34.90 87.42 37.99
CA GLN A 21 -33.96 86.64 37.18
C GLN A 21 -33.36 85.47 37.98
N HIS A 22 -32.97 85.70 39.23
CA HIS A 22 -32.43 84.65 40.10
C HIS A 22 -33.46 83.58 40.45
N ARG A 23 -34.73 83.96 40.68
CA ARG A 23 -35.82 82.99 40.85
C ARG A 23 -36.09 82.19 39.58
N LYS A 24 -36.03 82.82 38.41
CA LYS A 24 -36.20 82.14 37.11
C LYS A 24 -35.04 81.19 36.81
N LEU A 25 -33.80 81.57 37.14
CA LEU A 25 -32.62 80.71 37.05
C LEU A 25 -32.72 79.51 37.99
N LYS A 26 -33.12 79.72 39.25
CA LYS A 26 -33.30 78.65 40.22
C LYS A 26 -34.42 77.69 39.83
N ALA A 27 -35.58 78.21 39.41
CA ALA A 27 -36.68 77.38 38.94
C ALA A 27 -36.28 76.55 37.71
N ARG A 28 -35.50 77.14 36.79
CA ARG A 28 -34.97 76.42 35.64
C ARG A 28 -33.94 75.35 36.04
N GLN A 29 -33.10 75.59 37.04
CA GLN A 29 -32.18 74.58 37.59
C GLN A 29 -32.94 73.44 38.28
N GLU A 30 -33.94 73.75 39.10
CA GLU A 30 -34.80 72.75 39.76
C GLU A 30 -35.60 71.92 38.73
N GLU A 31 -36.02 72.55 37.62
CA GLU A 31 -36.70 71.86 36.51
C GLU A 31 -35.74 70.99 35.68
N GLU A 32 -34.48 71.43 35.47
CA GLU A 32 -33.43 70.63 34.83
C GLU A 32 -32.97 69.45 35.73
N GLU A 33 -32.91 69.63 37.06
CA GLU A 33 -32.58 68.56 38.03
C GLU A 33 -33.73 67.56 38.25
N ALA A 34 -34.97 67.97 38.02
CA ALA A 34 -36.16 67.11 38.14
C ALA A 34 -36.47 66.33 36.86
N GLN A 35 -35.73 66.55 35.77
CA GLN A 35 -35.91 65.74 34.55
C GLN A 35 -35.48 64.29 34.82
N PRO A 36 -36.32 63.30 34.47
CA PRO A 36 -35.95 61.89 34.61
C PRO A 36 -34.77 61.58 33.68
N LEU A 37 -33.74 60.96 34.24
CA LEU A 37 -32.60 60.46 33.48
C LEU A 37 -33.06 59.25 32.67
N ILE A 38 -33.18 59.43 31.35
CA ILE A 38 -33.53 58.38 30.40
C ILE A 38 -32.29 58.15 29.55
N ASP A 39 -31.80 56.92 29.57
CA ASP A 39 -30.72 56.45 28.70
C ASP A 39 -31.27 55.31 27.83
N GLU A 40 -31.73 55.66 26.63
CA GLU A 40 -32.39 54.72 25.72
C GLU A 40 -31.43 53.60 25.28
N GLU A 41 -30.13 53.87 25.21
CA GLU A 41 -29.11 52.88 24.84
C GLU A 41 -28.91 51.84 25.95
N ASP A 42 -28.84 52.27 27.21
CA ASP A 42 -28.76 51.41 28.40
C ASP A 42 -30.01 50.51 28.50
N ASP A 43 -31.21 51.09 28.31
CA ASP A 43 -32.47 50.34 28.35
C ASP A 43 -32.54 49.25 27.27
N GLU A 44 -32.03 49.53 26.06
CA GLU A 44 -31.94 48.55 24.97
C GLU A 44 -30.98 47.41 25.29
N VAL A 45 -29.79 47.73 25.81
CA VAL A 45 -28.78 46.73 26.19
C VAL A 45 -29.28 45.88 27.35
N GLN A 46 -29.88 46.48 28.37
CA GLN A 46 -30.49 45.77 29.49
C GLN A 46 -31.59 44.80 29.04
N LYS A 47 -32.40 45.19 28.05
CA LYS A 47 -33.40 44.29 27.45
C LYS A 47 -32.75 43.09 26.75
N VAL A 48 -31.65 43.30 26.04
CA VAL A 48 -30.87 42.21 25.43
C VAL A 48 -30.28 41.31 26.51
N LEU A 49 -29.66 41.88 27.55
CA LEU A 49 -29.07 41.13 28.66
C LEU A 49 -30.10 40.28 29.41
N ALA A 50 -31.32 40.79 29.60
CA ALA A 50 -32.42 40.08 30.25
C ALA A 50 -33.05 38.95 29.40
N SER A 51 -32.86 38.98 28.08
CA SER A 51 -33.40 37.95 27.18
C SER A 51 -32.69 36.60 27.35
N GLU A 52 -33.30 35.51 26.88
CA GLU A 52 -32.66 34.19 26.95
C GLU A 52 -31.40 34.14 26.06
N VAL A 53 -30.37 33.42 26.54
CA VAL A 53 -29.10 33.27 25.82
C VAL A 53 -29.20 32.07 24.86
N GLU A 54 -29.06 32.34 23.56
CA GLU A 54 -28.97 31.31 22.53
C GLU A 54 -27.55 30.71 22.49
N GLY A 55 -27.44 29.39 22.30
CA GLY A 55 -26.15 28.71 22.24
C GLY A 55 -25.46 28.93 20.90
N THR A 56 -24.18 29.32 20.93
CA THR A 56 -23.34 29.49 19.73
C THR A 56 -22.05 28.67 19.85
N LEU A 57 -21.48 28.28 18.71
CA LEU A 57 -20.16 27.64 18.64
C LEU A 57 -19.03 28.64 18.37
N GLU A 58 -19.37 29.85 17.94
CA GLU A 58 -18.40 30.92 17.71
C GLU A 58 -18.45 31.89 18.89
N LEU A 59 -17.27 32.27 19.39
CA LEU A 59 -17.17 33.26 20.46
C LEU A 59 -17.19 34.66 19.83
N ASP A 60 -18.14 35.49 20.25
CA ASP A 60 -18.20 36.89 19.81
C ASP A 60 -16.93 37.66 20.20
N GLU A 61 -16.59 38.70 19.43
CA GLU A 61 -15.44 39.54 19.71
C GLU A 61 -15.58 40.23 21.08
N PHE A 62 -14.48 40.25 21.83
CA PHE A 62 -14.46 40.90 23.14
C PHE A 62 -14.69 42.40 23.01
N ILE A 63 -15.74 42.90 23.65
CA ILE A 63 -16.10 44.31 23.66
C ILE A 63 -15.32 44.97 24.80
N ALA A 64 -14.28 45.74 24.45
CA ALA A 64 -13.59 46.58 25.41
C ALA A 64 -14.36 47.89 25.65
N HIS A 65 -14.50 48.30 26.91
CA HIS A 65 -15.10 49.61 27.22
C HIS A 65 -14.18 50.73 26.73
N SER A 66 -14.58 51.39 25.64
CA SER A 66 -13.88 52.56 25.08
C SER A 66 -14.76 53.81 25.03
N ASN A 67 -16.04 53.68 25.36
CA ASN A 67 -17.00 54.78 25.31
C ASN A 67 -16.81 55.67 26.54
N VAL A 68 -15.95 56.68 26.40
CA VAL A 68 -15.87 57.76 27.37
C VAL A 68 -17.13 58.61 27.20
N ALA A 69 -17.99 58.61 28.21
CA ALA A 69 -19.18 59.48 28.24
C ALA A 69 -18.78 60.92 27.87
N PRO A 70 -19.59 61.64 27.05
CA PRO A 70 -19.26 62.99 26.65
C PRO A 70 -18.96 63.88 27.87
N PRO A 71 -17.97 64.78 27.78
CA PRO A 71 -17.49 65.52 28.94
C PRO A 71 -18.62 66.25 29.64
N ALA A 72 -18.76 65.98 30.95
CA ALA A 72 -19.79 66.58 31.79
C ALA A 72 -19.73 68.11 31.72
N ARG A 73 -20.91 68.75 31.77
CA ARG A 73 -21.00 70.21 31.99
C ARG A 73 -20.41 70.57 33.36
N ASP A 74 -20.02 71.83 33.56
CA ASP A 74 -19.34 72.31 34.78
C ASP A 74 -20.16 72.19 36.09
N SER A 75 -21.38 71.64 36.05
CA SER A 75 -22.24 71.46 37.24
C SER A 75 -22.01 70.10 37.91
N ILE A 76 -22.07 70.07 39.25
CA ILE A 76 -21.94 68.83 40.04
C ILE A 76 -22.98 67.76 39.61
N PRO A 77 -24.27 68.09 39.39
CA PRO A 77 -25.24 67.10 38.92
C PRO A 77 -24.88 66.46 37.58
N ALA A 78 -24.37 67.26 36.63
CA ALA A 78 -23.95 66.74 35.32
C ALA A 78 -22.72 65.83 35.43
N GLN A 79 -21.80 66.11 36.38
CA GLN A 79 -20.66 65.24 36.66
C GLN A 79 -21.11 63.90 37.29
N VAL A 80 -22.07 63.93 38.21
CA VAL A 80 -22.63 62.71 38.83
C VAL A 80 -23.38 61.86 37.79
N GLU A 81 -24.15 62.49 36.92
CA GLU A 81 -24.84 61.80 35.82
C GLU A 81 -23.85 61.14 34.85
N ALA A 82 -22.79 61.84 34.45
CA ALA A 82 -21.77 61.29 33.56
C ALA A 82 -21.08 60.05 34.17
N VAL A 83 -20.80 60.07 35.48
CA VAL A 83 -20.24 58.91 36.19
C VAL A 83 -21.25 57.77 36.25
N TYR A 84 -22.53 58.05 36.48
CA TYR A 84 -23.57 57.01 36.51
C TYR A 84 -23.70 56.31 35.14
N ARG A 85 -23.75 57.09 34.05
CA ARG A 85 -23.79 56.55 32.69
C ARG A 85 -22.53 55.74 32.33
N ASP A 86 -21.35 56.22 32.72
CA ASP A 86 -20.10 55.50 32.49
C ASP A 86 -20.04 54.16 33.25
N ILE A 87 -20.47 54.14 34.52
CA ILE A 87 -20.54 52.91 35.32
C ILE A 87 -21.54 51.92 34.71
N ASN A 88 -22.73 52.38 34.34
CA ASN A 88 -23.73 51.51 33.72
C ASN A 88 -23.24 50.96 32.38
N SER A 89 -22.65 51.80 31.53
CA SER A 89 -22.04 51.38 30.27
C SER A 89 -20.92 50.34 30.48
N MET A 90 -20.10 50.48 31.53
CA MET A 90 -19.11 49.46 31.89
C MET A 90 -19.75 48.14 32.34
N ILE A 91 -20.82 48.20 33.13
CA ILE A 91 -21.56 47.01 33.59
C ILE A 91 -22.22 46.31 32.41
N ASP A 92 -22.81 47.07 31.50
CA ASP A 92 -23.44 46.59 30.28
C ASP A 92 -22.43 45.91 29.37
N THR A 93 -21.28 46.54 29.15
CA THR A 93 -20.17 45.96 28.37
C THR A 93 -19.70 44.64 28.98
N LEU A 94 -19.54 44.58 30.31
CA LEU A 94 -19.21 43.34 31.02
C LEU A 94 -20.33 42.30 30.86
N GLY A 95 -21.59 42.72 30.95
CA GLY A 95 -22.76 41.86 30.79
C GLY A 95 -22.81 41.23 29.40
N LEU A 96 -22.53 42.01 28.35
CA LEU A 96 -22.49 41.55 26.96
C LEU A 96 -21.36 40.52 26.76
N ASN A 97 -20.17 40.80 27.28
CA ASN A 97 -19.05 39.85 27.24
C ASN A 97 -19.36 38.56 28.02
N ALA A 98 -19.95 38.66 29.21
CA ALA A 98 -20.34 37.50 30.00
C ALA A 98 -21.44 36.67 29.29
N ARG A 99 -22.37 37.34 28.62
CA ARG A 99 -23.41 36.72 27.80
C ARG A 99 -22.80 35.99 26.61
N ALA A 100 -21.84 36.57 25.91
CA ALA A 100 -21.13 35.93 24.80
C ALA A 100 -20.42 34.63 25.25
N VAL A 101 -19.70 34.68 26.37
CA VAL A 101 -19.05 33.47 26.94
C VAL A 101 -20.09 32.42 27.36
N LYS A 102 -21.20 32.85 27.97
CA LYS A 102 -22.29 31.94 28.35
C LYS A 102 -22.96 31.28 27.13
N ALA A 103 -23.17 32.04 26.07
CA ALA A 103 -23.70 31.57 24.79
C ALA A 103 -22.78 30.51 24.18
N PHE A 104 -21.47 30.79 24.18
CA PHE A 104 -20.44 29.87 23.71
C PHE A 104 -20.43 28.56 24.51
N LEU A 105 -20.40 28.64 25.84
CA LEU A 105 -20.45 27.45 26.71
C LEU A 105 -21.73 26.65 26.52
N LYS A 106 -22.88 27.32 26.41
CA LYS A 106 -24.18 26.66 26.19
C LYS A 106 -24.20 25.92 24.86
N GLY A 107 -23.74 26.54 23.78
CA GLY A 107 -23.64 25.89 22.46
C GLY A 107 -22.74 24.66 22.49
N HIS A 108 -21.65 24.71 23.27
CA HIS A 108 -20.73 23.59 23.42
C HIS A 108 -21.25 22.46 24.35
N MET A 109 -22.18 22.74 25.25
CA MET A 109 -22.80 21.70 26.07
C MET A 109 -24.00 21.07 25.38
N GLU A 110 -24.84 21.86 24.70
CA GLU A 110 -26.09 21.38 24.10
C GLU A 110 -25.87 20.61 22.79
N LYS A 111 -24.82 20.94 22.04
CA LYS A 111 -24.46 20.22 20.82
C LYS A 111 -23.57 19.00 21.08
N SER A 112 -23.20 18.76 22.33
CA SER A 112 -22.48 17.54 22.72
C SER A 112 -23.38 16.33 22.50
N LYS A 113 -22.83 15.25 21.94
CA LYS A 113 -23.57 14.01 21.70
C LYS A 113 -23.55 13.16 22.97
N ASP A 114 -24.73 12.90 23.56
CA ASP A 114 -24.84 12.14 24.82
C ASP A 114 -24.35 10.69 24.73
N GLU A 115 -24.41 10.08 23.54
CA GLU A 115 -23.98 8.69 23.30
C GLU A 115 -22.47 8.56 23.03
N GLY A 116 -21.74 9.68 23.02
CA GLY A 116 -20.32 9.74 22.71
C GLY A 116 -20.01 9.74 21.20
N ARG A 117 -18.78 10.14 20.87
CA ARG A 117 -18.27 10.18 19.48
C ARG A 117 -17.49 8.92 19.12
N SER A 118 -17.59 8.52 17.87
CA SER A 118 -16.89 7.36 17.29
C SER A 118 -15.97 7.78 16.13
N LYS A 119 -15.19 6.82 15.61
CA LYS A 119 -14.33 7.03 14.43
C LYS A 119 -15.10 7.55 13.20
N ASP A 120 -16.35 7.15 13.00
CA ASP A 120 -17.15 7.58 11.85
C ASP A 120 -17.51 9.07 11.93
N ASP A 121 -17.59 9.62 13.15
CA ASP A 121 -17.85 11.04 13.37
C ASP A 121 -16.62 11.93 13.04
N LEU A 122 -15.44 11.34 12.77
CA LEU A 122 -14.25 12.09 12.32
C LEU A 122 -14.38 12.64 10.89
N GLU A 123 -15.36 12.19 10.11
CA GLU A 123 -15.56 12.65 8.73
C GLU A 123 -16.05 14.11 8.65
N ILE A 124 -16.72 14.61 9.69
CA ILE A 124 -17.31 15.95 9.74
C ILE A 124 -16.64 16.76 10.87
N PRO A 125 -15.59 17.55 10.58
CA PRO A 125 -14.87 18.31 11.60
C PRO A 125 -15.74 19.35 12.32
N ASP A 126 -16.69 19.97 11.59
CA ASP A 126 -17.48 21.10 12.08
C ASP A 126 -18.51 20.71 13.15
N ASP A 127 -18.84 19.43 13.25
CA ASP A 127 -19.77 18.94 14.25
C ASP A 127 -19.11 18.78 15.61
N TRP A 128 -17.78 18.74 15.70
CA TRP A 128 -17.06 18.48 16.95
C TRP A 128 -17.12 19.66 17.90
N VAL A 129 -17.29 19.33 19.17
CA VAL A 129 -17.47 20.31 20.22
C VAL A 129 -16.35 20.18 21.25
N LEU A 130 -15.89 21.31 21.80
CA LEU A 130 -14.79 21.38 22.79
C LEU A 130 -14.98 20.46 24.00
N CYS A 131 -16.23 20.21 24.45
CA CYS A 131 -16.50 19.31 25.56
C CYS A 131 -16.10 17.85 25.24
N GLU A 132 -16.12 17.47 23.98
CA GLU A 132 -15.83 16.12 23.48
C GLU A 132 -14.33 15.92 23.16
N VAL A 133 -13.46 16.89 23.46
CA VAL A 133 -12.02 16.80 23.14
C VAL A 133 -11.33 15.60 23.80
N SER A 134 -11.81 15.20 24.98
CA SER A 134 -11.31 14.02 25.68
C SER A 134 -11.71 12.72 24.99
N GLU A 135 -12.92 12.67 24.43
CA GLU A 135 -13.42 11.55 23.62
C GLU A 135 -12.67 11.45 22.31
N LEU A 136 -12.40 12.59 21.65
CA LEU A 136 -11.56 12.64 20.45
C LEU A 136 -10.19 12.02 20.71
N GLY A 137 -9.56 12.36 21.84
CA GLY A 137 -8.30 11.75 22.27
C GLY A 137 -8.40 10.24 22.43
N ALA A 138 -9.49 9.76 23.05
CA ALA A 138 -9.73 8.33 23.20
C ALA A 138 -9.91 7.62 21.84
N VAL A 139 -10.70 8.17 20.92
CA VAL A 139 -10.89 7.62 19.57
C VAL A 139 -9.58 7.57 18.79
N LEU A 140 -8.77 8.64 18.85
CA LEU A 140 -7.46 8.70 18.21
C LEU A 140 -6.49 7.64 18.74
N ASP A 141 -6.34 7.57 20.07
CA ASP A 141 -5.33 6.73 20.71
C ASP A 141 -5.72 5.24 20.74
N SER A 142 -7.01 4.94 20.92
CA SER A 142 -7.46 3.55 21.11
C SER A 142 -7.95 2.87 19.83
N GLU A 143 -8.65 3.59 18.96
CA GLU A 143 -9.25 3.00 17.75
C GLU A 143 -8.38 3.28 16.53
N LEU A 144 -8.10 4.57 16.26
CA LEU A 144 -7.45 4.95 15.02
C LEU A 144 -5.98 4.52 14.98
N TYR A 145 -5.26 4.64 16.08
CA TYR A 145 -3.85 4.23 16.13
C TYR A 145 -3.66 2.73 15.88
N GLY A 146 -4.53 1.90 16.49
CA GLY A 146 -4.53 0.45 16.28
C GLY A 146 -4.81 0.09 14.82
N ASP A 147 -5.91 0.62 14.27
CA ASP A 147 -6.30 0.40 12.88
C ASP A 147 -5.22 0.85 11.88
N LEU A 148 -4.52 1.95 12.18
CA LEU A 148 -3.47 2.48 11.32
C LEU A 148 -2.23 1.58 11.36
N GLU A 149 -1.88 1.03 12.51
CA GLU A 149 -0.75 0.10 12.65
C GLU A 149 -1.08 -1.28 12.05
N ASP A 150 -2.33 -1.73 12.13
CA ASP A 150 -2.82 -2.95 11.48
C ASP A 150 -2.91 -2.79 9.95
N GLY A 151 -3.37 -1.62 9.49
CA GLY A 151 -3.41 -1.25 8.07
C GLY A 151 -2.03 -0.97 7.48
N ARG A 152 -1.02 -0.74 8.32
CA ARG A 152 0.34 -0.49 7.88
C ARG A 152 0.90 -1.74 7.21
N VAL A 153 1.45 -1.56 6.01
CA VAL A 153 2.15 -2.65 5.32
C VAL A 153 3.45 -2.94 6.07
N GLN A 154 3.39 -3.90 6.99
CA GLN A 154 4.55 -4.46 7.66
C GLN A 154 5.39 -5.29 6.66
N ASP A 155 6.70 -5.34 6.89
CA ASP A 155 7.66 -6.15 6.12
C ASP A 155 7.59 -5.96 4.60
N LEU A 156 7.68 -4.70 4.15
CA LEU A 156 7.62 -4.34 2.74
C LEU A 156 8.66 -5.10 1.90
N ASP A 157 9.91 -5.18 2.38
CA ASP A 157 11.01 -5.82 1.64
C ASP A 157 10.76 -7.32 1.45
N ASN A 158 10.35 -8.03 2.50
CA ASN A 158 10.04 -9.46 2.42
C ASN A 158 8.84 -9.71 1.49
N LYS A 159 7.80 -8.88 1.54
CA LYS A 159 6.65 -8.98 0.64
C LYS A 159 7.05 -8.72 -0.81
N LEU A 160 7.93 -7.76 -1.04
CA LEU A 160 8.45 -7.44 -2.37
C LEU A 160 9.31 -8.59 -2.91
N ASP A 161 10.17 -9.17 -2.09
CA ASP A 161 10.95 -10.36 -2.43
C ASP A 161 10.06 -11.57 -2.74
N ALA A 162 9.02 -11.80 -1.93
CA ALA A 162 8.04 -12.86 -2.18
C ALA A 162 7.28 -12.63 -3.51
N CYS A 163 6.91 -11.39 -3.83
CA CYS A 163 6.31 -11.05 -5.13
C CYS A 163 7.28 -11.31 -6.30
N GLN A 164 8.56 -10.97 -6.15
CA GLN A 164 9.57 -11.24 -7.17
C GLN A 164 9.80 -12.74 -7.35
N GLU A 165 9.87 -13.50 -6.26
CA GLU A 165 9.99 -14.95 -6.29
C GLU A 165 8.79 -15.57 -7.01
N LEU A 166 7.57 -15.21 -6.60
CA LEU A 166 6.34 -15.69 -7.23
C LEU A 166 6.28 -15.36 -8.73
N ALA A 167 6.75 -14.18 -9.14
CA ALA A 167 6.83 -13.81 -10.56
C ALA A 167 7.80 -14.72 -11.33
N ARG A 168 8.98 -15.00 -10.76
CA ARG A 168 9.97 -15.93 -11.35
C ARG A 168 9.42 -17.35 -11.42
N GLU A 169 8.77 -17.81 -10.35
CA GLU A 169 8.15 -19.14 -10.29
C GLU A 169 7.03 -19.29 -11.32
N MET A 170 6.18 -18.29 -11.46
CA MET A 170 5.11 -18.28 -12.48
C MET A 170 5.70 -18.39 -13.90
N GLN A 171 6.80 -17.69 -14.17
CA GLN A 171 7.48 -17.76 -15.45
C GLN A 171 8.10 -19.14 -15.71
N ARG A 172 8.68 -19.76 -14.68
CA ARG A 172 9.17 -21.15 -14.71
C ARG A 172 8.04 -22.15 -14.93
N LEU A 173 6.90 -22.00 -14.26
CA LEU A 173 5.74 -22.87 -14.42
C LEU A 173 5.16 -22.80 -15.83
N ARG A 174 5.09 -21.61 -16.43
CA ARG A 174 4.66 -21.45 -17.83
C ARG A 174 5.61 -22.14 -18.82
N ALA A 175 6.92 -22.07 -18.59
CA ALA A 175 7.89 -22.79 -19.42
C ALA A 175 7.67 -24.32 -19.32
N LYS A 176 7.54 -24.84 -18.10
CA LYS A 176 7.26 -26.27 -17.86
C LYS A 176 5.94 -26.72 -18.49
N GLN A 177 4.90 -25.90 -18.41
CA GLN A 177 3.61 -26.19 -19.06
C GLN A 177 3.76 -26.32 -20.57
N GLU A 178 4.52 -25.43 -21.21
CA GLU A 178 4.74 -25.47 -22.66
C GLU A 178 5.59 -26.69 -23.07
N ASP A 179 6.60 -27.04 -22.28
CA ASP A 179 7.40 -28.24 -22.54
C ASP A 179 6.58 -29.53 -22.37
N LEU A 180 5.76 -29.64 -21.32
CA LEU A 180 4.83 -30.76 -21.15
C LEU A 180 3.86 -30.87 -22.32
N LYS A 181 3.33 -29.74 -22.80
CA LYS A 181 2.46 -29.69 -23.98
C LYS A 181 3.19 -30.24 -25.22
N ARG A 182 4.44 -29.86 -25.46
CA ARG A 182 5.25 -30.42 -26.58
C ARG A 182 5.46 -31.92 -26.44
N VAL A 183 5.76 -32.41 -25.24
CA VAL A 183 5.95 -33.85 -24.98
C VAL A 183 4.66 -34.63 -25.23
N ILE A 184 3.52 -34.12 -24.76
CA ILE A 184 2.20 -34.74 -24.98
C ILE A 184 1.88 -34.77 -26.48
N MET A 185 2.08 -33.65 -27.19
CA MET A 185 1.86 -33.59 -28.64
C MET A 185 2.75 -34.57 -29.40
N ALA A 186 4.04 -34.67 -29.05
CA ALA A 186 4.97 -35.60 -29.66
C ALA A 186 4.63 -37.08 -29.36
N ARG A 187 3.95 -37.38 -28.24
CA ARG A 187 3.50 -38.73 -27.88
C ARG A 187 2.18 -39.12 -28.52
N LEU A 188 1.31 -38.14 -28.80
CA LEU A 188 0.00 -38.36 -29.41
C LEU A 188 0.09 -38.68 -30.91
N ASP A 189 1.19 -38.27 -31.56
CA ASP A 189 1.46 -38.48 -32.99
C ASP A 189 2.69 -39.39 -33.19
N PRO A 190 2.54 -40.64 -33.64
CA PRO A 190 3.63 -41.60 -33.76
C PRO A 190 4.72 -41.18 -34.76
N ASP A 191 4.38 -40.37 -35.77
CA ASP A 191 5.36 -39.85 -36.74
C ASP A 191 6.23 -38.72 -36.12
N GLN A 192 5.68 -37.98 -35.15
CA GLN A 192 6.42 -36.95 -34.39
C GLN A 192 7.38 -37.57 -33.36
N VAL A 193 7.14 -38.80 -32.89
CA VAL A 193 8.05 -39.49 -31.95
C VAL A 193 9.41 -39.76 -32.57
N GLU A 194 9.43 -40.24 -33.81
CA GLU A 194 10.69 -40.54 -34.53
C GLU A 194 11.42 -39.25 -34.89
N VAL A 195 10.70 -38.19 -35.28
CA VAL A 195 11.29 -36.86 -35.48
C VAL A 195 11.85 -36.29 -34.18
N ALA A 196 11.14 -36.41 -33.05
CA ALA A 196 11.61 -35.96 -31.74
C ALA A 196 12.84 -36.70 -31.23
N ARG A 197 13.02 -37.99 -31.59
CA ARG A 197 14.26 -38.74 -31.31
C ARG A 197 15.47 -38.23 -32.08
N THR A 198 15.24 -37.70 -33.28
CA THR A 198 16.29 -37.13 -34.13
C THR A 198 16.53 -35.64 -33.90
N MET A 199 15.63 -34.96 -33.18
CA MET A 199 15.75 -33.54 -32.86
C MET A 199 16.83 -33.31 -31.78
N PRO A 200 17.67 -32.25 -31.91
CA PRO A 200 18.61 -31.90 -30.86
C PRO A 200 17.89 -31.63 -29.53
N LEU A 201 18.49 -32.11 -28.43
CA LEU A 201 17.98 -31.97 -27.06
C LEU A 201 17.61 -30.51 -26.74
N SER A 202 16.50 -30.32 -26.02
CA SER A 202 16.15 -29.00 -25.47
C SER A 202 17.28 -28.47 -24.59
N ALA A 203 17.44 -27.14 -24.50
CA ALA A 203 18.50 -26.51 -23.69
C ALA A 203 18.49 -27.00 -22.23
N GLU A 204 17.32 -27.25 -21.66
CA GLU A 204 17.17 -27.81 -20.30
C GLU A 204 17.61 -29.29 -20.23
N GLN A 205 17.26 -30.10 -21.23
CA GLN A 205 17.67 -31.50 -21.30
C GLN A 205 19.17 -31.66 -21.57
N ALA A 206 19.76 -30.78 -22.39
CA ALA A 206 21.20 -30.74 -22.63
C ALA A 206 21.97 -30.32 -21.37
N ALA A 207 21.45 -29.36 -20.61
CA ALA A 207 22.01 -28.98 -19.31
C ALA A 207 21.97 -30.14 -18.31
N GLN A 208 20.83 -30.82 -18.18
CA GLN A 208 20.67 -32.00 -17.33
C GLN A 208 21.61 -33.15 -17.75
N GLN A 209 21.76 -33.41 -19.06
CA GLN A 209 22.68 -34.43 -19.55
C GLN A 209 24.14 -34.08 -19.22
N ASN A 210 24.53 -32.81 -19.35
CA ASN A 210 25.87 -32.37 -19.02
C ASN A 210 26.15 -32.47 -17.51
N GLU A 211 25.18 -32.10 -16.67
CA GLU A 211 25.26 -32.27 -15.22
C GLU A 211 25.39 -33.75 -14.85
N LEU A 212 24.61 -34.64 -15.47
CA LEU A 212 24.69 -36.09 -15.26
C LEU A 212 26.05 -36.65 -15.68
N ARG A 213 26.58 -36.23 -16.85
CA ARG A 213 27.92 -36.62 -17.31
C ARG A 213 29.00 -36.17 -16.33
N ARG A 214 28.91 -34.94 -15.81
CA ARG A 214 29.85 -34.40 -14.82
C ARG A 214 29.75 -35.15 -13.49
N GLY A 215 28.53 -35.45 -13.05
CA GLY A 215 28.25 -36.25 -11.85
C GLY A 215 28.83 -37.66 -11.96
N PHE A 216 28.60 -38.34 -13.08
CA PHE A 216 29.13 -39.67 -13.34
C PHE A 216 30.66 -39.69 -13.43
N ALA A 217 31.27 -38.71 -14.10
CA ALA A 217 32.73 -38.58 -14.15
C ALA A 217 33.33 -38.39 -12.74
N LYS A 218 32.72 -37.51 -11.92
CA LYS A 218 33.13 -37.31 -10.54
C LYS A 218 32.98 -38.60 -9.71
N PHE A 219 31.85 -39.28 -9.83
CA PHE A 219 31.61 -40.56 -9.15
C PHE A 219 32.65 -41.62 -9.55
N SER A 220 32.93 -41.77 -10.84
CA SER A 220 33.90 -42.72 -11.37
C SER A 220 35.33 -42.42 -10.90
N GLN A 221 35.68 -41.12 -10.80
CA GLN A 221 36.95 -40.69 -10.24
C GLN A 221 37.07 -41.02 -8.75
N LEU A 222 36.04 -40.71 -7.95
CA LEU A 222 36.03 -41.05 -6.53
C LEU A 222 36.08 -42.57 -6.32
N LEU A 223 35.37 -43.33 -7.16
CA LEU A 223 35.40 -44.79 -7.12
C LEU A 223 36.83 -45.31 -7.38
N GLY A 224 37.51 -44.81 -8.43
CA GLY A 224 38.91 -45.16 -8.69
C GLY A 224 39.85 -44.81 -7.52
N GLN A 225 39.69 -43.63 -6.92
CA GLN A 225 40.47 -43.24 -5.73
C GLN A 225 40.21 -44.16 -4.54
N THR A 226 38.97 -44.60 -4.33
CA THR A 226 38.65 -45.55 -3.25
C THR A 226 39.21 -46.93 -3.54
N GLU A 227 39.18 -47.39 -4.79
CA GLU A 227 39.81 -48.66 -5.19
C GLU A 227 41.33 -48.62 -5.01
N GLU A 228 41.98 -47.51 -5.36
CA GLU A 228 43.41 -47.26 -5.11
C GLU A 228 43.72 -47.24 -3.60
N ALA A 229 42.93 -46.53 -2.79
CA ALA A 229 43.13 -46.49 -1.35
C ALA A 229 42.93 -47.87 -0.69
N VAL A 230 41.94 -48.64 -1.15
CA VAL A 230 41.68 -50.00 -0.68
C VAL A 230 42.79 -50.96 -1.10
N THR A 231 43.32 -50.83 -2.32
CA THR A 231 44.47 -51.64 -2.76
C THR A 231 45.72 -51.29 -1.97
N LEU A 232 46.01 -50.01 -1.71
CA LEU A 232 47.09 -49.58 -0.81
C LEU A 232 46.91 -50.07 0.63
N LEU A 233 45.67 -50.10 1.14
CA LEU A 233 45.39 -50.64 2.46
C LEU A 233 45.62 -52.16 2.50
N LYS A 234 45.16 -52.89 1.48
CA LYS A 234 45.42 -54.34 1.34
C LYS A 234 46.91 -54.64 1.27
N THR A 235 47.71 -53.85 0.54
CA THR A 235 49.16 -54.04 0.48
C THR A 235 49.84 -53.67 1.81
N ARG A 236 49.39 -52.63 2.51
CA ARG A 236 49.86 -52.29 3.86
C ARG A 236 49.52 -53.39 4.88
N ILE A 237 48.32 -53.95 4.84
CA ILE A 237 47.92 -55.07 5.69
C ILE A 237 48.77 -56.30 5.36
N ALA A 238 48.97 -56.63 4.08
CA ALA A 238 49.81 -57.75 3.67
C ALA A 238 51.28 -57.58 4.11
N SER A 239 51.84 -56.37 4.00
CA SER A 239 53.22 -56.07 4.41
C SER A 239 53.42 -56.01 5.92
N THR A 240 52.45 -55.49 6.67
CA THR A 240 52.48 -55.56 8.16
C THR A 240 52.29 -56.99 8.67
N SER A 241 51.48 -57.80 7.96
CA SER A 241 51.33 -59.24 8.25
C SER A 241 52.56 -60.08 7.86
N GLY A 242 53.46 -59.55 7.03
CA GLY A 242 54.77 -60.18 6.76
C GLY A 242 55.81 -59.99 7.87
N SER A 243 55.59 -59.01 8.77
CA SER A 243 56.51 -58.66 9.87
C SER A 243 56.05 -59.22 11.23
N LEU A 244 54.76 -59.51 11.37
CA LEU A 244 54.18 -60.10 12.57
C LEU A 244 53.54 -61.42 12.15
N GLY A 245 54.05 -62.55 12.65
CA GLY A 245 53.56 -63.91 12.40
C GLY A 245 52.16 -64.18 12.95
N THR A 246 51.19 -63.36 12.57
CA THR A 246 49.78 -63.49 12.90
C THR A 246 49.05 -64.06 11.70
N ASN A 247 48.46 -65.23 11.90
CA ASN A 247 47.71 -66.04 10.93
C ASN A 247 46.77 -65.21 10.04
N VAL A 248 47.25 -64.84 8.86
CA VAL A 248 46.39 -64.49 7.73
C VAL A 248 45.75 -65.79 7.25
N PRO A 249 44.42 -65.84 7.05
CA PRO A 249 43.78 -67.00 6.44
C PRO A 249 44.49 -67.30 5.13
N THR A 250 44.95 -68.54 4.95
CA THR A 250 45.63 -68.95 3.72
C THR A 250 44.79 -68.58 2.49
N VAL A 251 45.44 -68.29 1.36
CA VAL A 251 44.74 -68.01 0.09
C VAL A 251 43.69 -69.08 -0.21
N GLU A 252 43.93 -70.32 0.21
CA GLU A 252 43.00 -71.43 0.12
C GLU A 252 41.73 -71.25 0.99
N ALA A 253 41.86 -70.73 2.22
CA ALA A 253 40.72 -70.43 3.09
C ALA A 253 39.89 -69.25 2.54
N VAL A 254 40.55 -68.25 1.97
CA VAL A 254 39.87 -67.14 1.28
C VAL A 254 39.17 -67.64 0.02
N MET A 255 39.83 -68.47 -0.81
CA MET A 255 39.24 -69.09 -1.99
C MET A 255 38.03 -69.95 -1.64
N ARG A 256 38.13 -70.82 -0.62
CA ARG A 256 36.98 -71.61 -0.12
C ARG A 256 35.83 -70.72 0.35
N THR A 257 36.14 -69.60 1.01
CA THR A 257 35.11 -68.66 1.47
C THR A 257 34.45 -67.94 0.30
N ILE A 258 35.23 -67.50 -0.70
CA ILE A 258 34.70 -66.91 -1.94
C ILE A 258 33.82 -67.93 -2.64
N THR A 259 34.29 -69.17 -2.88
CA THR A 259 33.49 -70.22 -3.51
C THR A 259 32.20 -70.52 -2.73
N LYS A 260 32.27 -70.55 -1.39
CA LYS A 260 31.08 -70.76 -0.55
C LYS A 260 30.11 -69.58 -0.64
N MET A 261 30.60 -68.33 -0.62
CA MET A 261 29.76 -67.14 -0.76
C MET A 261 29.16 -67.04 -2.16
N THR A 262 29.91 -67.38 -3.21
CA THR A 262 29.41 -67.43 -4.60
C THR A 262 28.34 -68.51 -4.73
N SER A 263 28.56 -69.71 -4.19
CA SER A 263 27.52 -70.76 -4.14
C SER A 263 26.26 -70.32 -3.39
N MET A 264 26.41 -69.61 -2.27
CA MET A 264 25.27 -69.07 -1.52
C MET A 264 24.56 -67.96 -2.30
N ALA A 265 25.27 -67.14 -3.05
CA ALA A 265 24.72 -66.10 -3.90
C ALA A 265 23.99 -66.69 -5.11
N GLU A 266 24.56 -67.70 -5.78
CA GLU A 266 23.90 -68.45 -6.87
C GLU A 266 22.62 -69.12 -6.38
N LYS A 267 22.66 -69.75 -5.20
CA LYS A 267 21.46 -70.34 -4.60
C LYS A 267 20.39 -69.29 -4.29
N ARG A 268 20.78 -68.15 -3.68
CA ARG A 268 19.85 -67.05 -3.41
C ARG A 268 19.33 -66.40 -4.69
N SER A 269 20.14 -66.29 -5.74
CA SER A 269 19.72 -65.79 -7.04
C SER A 269 18.72 -66.74 -7.68
N GLY A 270 18.95 -68.06 -7.62
CA GLY A 270 17.98 -69.05 -8.08
C GLY A 270 16.67 -69.00 -7.30
N ASP A 271 16.72 -68.82 -5.97
CA ASP A 271 15.53 -68.63 -5.15
C ASP A 271 14.78 -67.32 -5.51
N ILE A 272 15.51 -66.25 -5.87
CA ILE A 272 14.95 -64.97 -6.34
C ILE A 272 14.35 -65.11 -7.75
N ASP A 273 14.98 -65.86 -8.67
CA ASP A 273 14.44 -66.12 -10.01
C ASP A 273 13.14 -66.94 -9.93
N VAL A 274 13.07 -67.90 -8.99
CA VAL A 274 11.84 -68.64 -8.68
C VAL A 274 10.78 -67.70 -8.10
N LEU A 275 11.17 -66.80 -7.19
CA LEU A 275 10.27 -65.80 -6.62
C LEU A 275 9.77 -64.81 -7.69
N GLU A 276 10.62 -64.37 -8.60
CA GLU A 276 10.27 -63.52 -9.74
C GLU A 276 9.29 -64.27 -10.66
N THR A 277 9.57 -65.54 -10.96
CA THR A 277 8.68 -66.39 -11.75
C THR A 277 7.32 -66.57 -11.08
N HIS A 278 7.29 -66.71 -9.75
CA HIS A 278 6.07 -66.81 -8.96
C HIS A 278 5.31 -65.48 -8.87
N MET A 279 6.00 -64.35 -8.71
CA MET A 279 5.42 -63.00 -8.75
C MET A 279 4.88 -62.67 -10.14
N ARG A 280 5.59 -63.06 -11.20
CA ARG A 280 5.16 -62.96 -12.61
C ARG A 280 3.91 -63.81 -12.87
N LYS A 281 3.80 -65.01 -12.28
CA LYS A 281 2.59 -65.85 -12.33
C LYS A 281 1.43 -65.29 -11.50
N MET A 282 1.70 -64.61 -10.38
CA MET A 282 0.66 -64.03 -9.51
C MET A 282 0.11 -62.68 -10.00
N ARG A 283 0.64 -62.09 -11.07
CA ARG A 283 0.08 -60.88 -11.73
C ARG A 283 -0.25 -59.70 -10.77
N LEU A 284 0.47 -59.56 -9.65
CA LEU A 284 0.51 -58.31 -8.89
C LEU A 284 1.65 -57.45 -9.43
N GLY A 285 1.38 -56.79 -10.55
CA GLY A 285 2.34 -55.94 -11.24
C GLY A 285 1.63 -55.04 -12.25
N SER A 286 0.99 -54.00 -11.70
CA SER A 286 0.56 -52.81 -12.41
C SER A 286 1.77 -52.19 -13.13
N VAL A 287 1.62 -52.00 -14.45
CA VAL A 287 2.36 -51.09 -15.35
C VAL A 287 3.86 -50.87 -15.09
N SER A 288 4.73 -51.55 -15.85
CA SER A 288 5.88 -50.90 -16.51
C SER A 288 6.58 -51.90 -17.43
N ARG A 289 6.61 -51.59 -18.72
CA ARG A 289 7.11 -52.45 -19.79
C ARG A 289 8.50 -51.97 -20.19
N GLU A 290 9.51 -52.29 -19.39
CA GLU A 290 10.92 -52.19 -19.79
C GLU A 290 11.36 -53.54 -20.35
N GLY A 291 11.19 -53.70 -21.66
CA GLY A 291 11.86 -54.74 -22.43
C GLY A 291 12.95 -54.10 -23.27
N SER A 292 14.20 -54.17 -22.80
CA SER A 292 15.39 -53.95 -23.63
C SER A 292 15.80 -55.29 -24.25
N PRO A 293 15.74 -55.46 -25.58
CA PRO A 293 16.46 -56.53 -26.25
C PRO A 293 17.85 -56.00 -26.64
N MET A 294 18.87 -56.51 -25.97
CA MET A 294 20.26 -56.36 -26.38
C MET A 294 20.50 -57.27 -27.60
N THR A 295 20.43 -56.71 -28.80
CA THR A 295 20.86 -57.38 -30.04
C THR A 295 21.86 -56.49 -30.78
N THR A 296 23.12 -56.88 -30.73
CA THR A 296 24.16 -56.38 -31.64
C THR A 296 23.87 -56.86 -33.06
N PRO A 297 24.13 -56.02 -34.08
CA PRO A 297 24.91 -56.53 -35.21
C PRO A 297 26.07 -55.61 -35.62
N GLN A 298 27.14 -56.28 -36.04
CA GLN A 298 28.33 -55.72 -36.68
C GLN A 298 27.99 -54.94 -37.96
N ALA A 299 28.72 -53.86 -38.23
CA ALA A 299 28.96 -53.40 -39.59
C ALA A 299 30.40 -52.89 -39.75
N LYS A 300 31.04 -53.37 -40.81
CA LYS A 300 32.41 -53.12 -41.22
C LYS A 300 32.48 -51.84 -42.05
N LYS A 301 33.60 -51.10 -41.89
CA LYS A 301 34.36 -50.34 -42.90
C LYS A 301 33.60 -49.42 -43.88
N SER A 302 33.87 -48.11 -43.84
CA SER A 302 34.67 -47.45 -44.89
C SER A 302 35.12 -46.05 -44.46
N ALA A 303 36.25 -45.63 -45.01
CA ALA A 303 37.02 -44.43 -44.71
C ALA A 303 36.52 -43.18 -45.46
N MET A 304 36.73 -41.98 -44.90
CA MET A 304 37.57 -40.92 -45.49
C MET A 304 37.63 -39.68 -44.56
N ILE A 305 38.83 -39.09 -44.50
CA ILE A 305 39.22 -37.90 -43.73
C ILE A 305 39.24 -36.67 -44.71
N PRO A 306 39.75 -35.47 -44.37
CA PRO A 306 39.05 -34.23 -43.98
C PRO A 306 39.27 -33.04 -44.95
N SER A 307 38.73 -31.85 -44.62
CA SER A 307 39.38 -30.51 -44.75
C SER A 307 38.34 -29.43 -44.41
N GLU A 308 38.54 -28.56 -43.42
CA GLU A 308 39.46 -27.40 -43.40
C GLU A 308 39.10 -26.32 -44.44
N SER A 309 38.48 -25.23 -43.96
CA SER A 309 38.65 -23.89 -44.54
C SER A 309 38.14 -22.82 -43.57
N THR A 310 39.07 -22.01 -43.05
CA THR A 310 38.79 -20.64 -42.64
C THR A 310 38.88 -19.76 -43.91
N PRO A 311 38.18 -18.61 -44.02
CA PRO A 311 38.89 -17.37 -43.66
C PRO A 311 38.02 -16.28 -43.01
N SER A 312 38.75 -15.42 -42.31
CA SER A 312 38.38 -14.09 -41.78
C SER A 312 37.63 -13.16 -42.74
N ARG A 313 36.79 -12.26 -42.22
CA ARG A 313 37.06 -10.79 -42.17
C ARG A 313 35.87 -9.98 -41.63
N THR A 314 36.15 -9.21 -40.59
CA THR A 314 35.71 -7.82 -40.30
C THR A 314 34.37 -7.33 -40.83
N PHE A 315 33.48 -6.88 -39.93
CA PHE A 315 33.09 -5.46 -39.86
C PHE A 315 32.67 -5.09 -38.43
N ARG A 316 33.42 -4.15 -37.85
CA ARG A 316 33.03 -3.33 -36.71
C ARG A 316 31.87 -2.45 -37.16
N HIS A 317 30.87 -2.21 -36.31
CA HIS A 317 30.36 -0.86 -36.06
C HIS A 317 29.61 -0.85 -34.72
N SER A 318 30.25 -0.26 -33.73
CA SER A 318 29.65 0.20 -32.50
C SER A 318 28.90 1.51 -32.77
N LEU A 319 27.69 1.65 -32.22
CA LEU A 319 27.15 2.96 -31.84
C LEU A 319 26.54 2.82 -30.45
N SER A 320 27.09 3.62 -29.56
CA SER A 320 26.75 3.77 -28.14
C SER A 320 25.39 4.43 -27.95
N GLY A 321 24.77 4.09 -26.81
CA GLY A 321 23.90 4.99 -26.05
C GLY A 321 22.44 4.55 -25.98
N SER A 322 22.01 4.02 -24.83
CA SER A 322 21.12 4.81 -23.97
C SER A 322 20.97 4.21 -22.57
N VAL A 323 20.80 5.16 -21.67
CA VAL A 323 20.31 5.15 -20.30
C VAL A 323 19.30 4.05 -19.93
N SER A 324 19.54 3.50 -18.74
CA SER A 324 18.66 2.70 -17.90
C SER A 324 17.36 3.41 -17.51
N LEU A 325 16.22 2.74 -17.71
CA LEU A 325 14.97 2.91 -16.94
C LEU A 325 13.99 1.73 -17.22
N GLY A 326 13.76 0.91 -16.17
CA GLY A 326 12.50 0.24 -15.78
C GLY A 326 11.71 -0.69 -16.74
N PRO A 327 11.25 -1.88 -16.29
CA PRO A 327 10.59 -2.88 -17.12
C PRO A 327 9.06 -2.83 -17.01
N MET A 328 8.37 -2.07 -17.87
CA MET A 328 6.93 -2.25 -18.12
C MET A 328 6.57 -1.62 -19.48
N ALA A 329 6.85 -2.32 -20.57
CA ALA A 329 6.29 -1.95 -21.88
C ALA A 329 5.97 -3.22 -22.66
N ARG A 330 4.71 -3.65 -22.54
CA ARG A 330 4.06 -4.59 -23.46
C ARG A 330 4.34 -4.12 -24.88
N ALA A 331 5.15 -4.87 -25.62
CA ALA A 331 5.59 -4.54 -26.97
C ALA A 331 4.36 -4.26 -27.87
N THR A 332 4.14 -2.99 -28.18
CA THR A 332 3.35 -2.61 -29.35
C THR A 332 4.29 -2.69 -30.54
N PRO A 333 3.87 -3.25 -31.69
CA PRO A 333 4.72 -3.24 -32.88
C PRO A 333 4.98 -1.78 -33.29
N PRO A 334 6.17 -1.47 -33.81
CA PRO A 334 6.56 -0.10 -34.12
C PRO A 334 5.56 0.49 -35.11
N ARG A 335 5.02 1.68 -34.77
CA ARG A 335 4.11 2.45 -35.62
C ARG A 335 4.82 2.82 -36.92
N ARG A 336 4.71 1.96 -37.94
CA ARG A 336 5.03 2.33 -39.33
C ARG A 336 4.09 3.47 -39.74
N LYS A 337 4.66 4.61 -40.14
CA LYS A 337 3.88 5.72 -40.70
C LYS A 337 3.18 5.23 -41.98
N LEU A 338 1.97 5.73 -42.24
CA LEU A 338 1.06 5.32 -43.33
C LEU A 338 1.65 5.35 -44.75
N SER A 339 2.88 5.85 -44.92
CA SER A 339 3.62 5.91 -46.19
C SER A 339 4.26 4.58 -46.61
N GLY A 340 4.32 3.57 -45.73
CA GLY A 340 4.99 2.30 -46.00
C GLY A 340 4.09 1.09 -46.27
N PHE A 341 2.78 1.30 -46.49
CA PHE A 341 1.81 0.23 -46.76
C PHE A 341 1.33 0.28 -48.20
N SER A 342 1.20 -0.88 -48.86
CA SER A 342 0.57 -0.97 -50.18
C SER A 342 -0.89 -0.53 -50.12
N ARG A 343 -1.46 -0.10 -51.26
CA ARG A 343 -2.86 0.39 -51.32
C ARG A 343 -3.86 -0.67 -50.82
N ASP A 344 -3.55 -1.94 -51.08
CA ASP A 344 -4.37 -3.09 -50.68
C ASP A 344 -4.23 -3.37 -49.17
N GLU A 345 -3.00 -3.30 -48.62
CA GLU A 345 -2.76 -3.45 -47.17
C GLU A 345 -3.41 -2.32 -46.35
N LYS A 346 -3.47 -1.10 -46.92
CA LYS A 346 -4.19 0.02 -46.31
C LYS A 346 -5.70 -0.23 -46.27
N GLY A 347 -6.26 -0.91 -47.28
CA GLY A 347 -7.65 -1.36 -47.30
C GLY A 347 -7.95 -2.32 -46.16
N ASP A 348 -7.14 -3.37 -46.03
CA ASP A 348 -7.29 -4.39 -44.98
C ASP A 348 -7.17 -3.82 -43.57
N LEU A 349 -6.25 -2.86 -43.37
CA LEU A 349 -6.06 -2.23 -42.07
C LEU A 349 -7.26 -1.34 -41.69
N MET A 350 -7.80 -0.60 -42.66
CA MET A 350 -9.00 0.23 -42.47
C MET A 350 -10.24 -0.63 -42.23
N GLU A 351 -10.37 -1.75 -42.93
CA GLU A 351 -11.47 -2.70 -42.69
C GLU A 351 -11.37 -3.34 -41.30
N LYS A 352 -10.17 -3.78 -40.89
CA LYS A 352 -9.94 -4.31 -39.53
C LYS A 352 -10.25 -3.26 -38.46
N ARG A 353 -9.92 -1.98 -38.71
CA ARG A 353 -10.27 -0.87 -37.81
C ARG A 353 -11.78 -0.66 -37.75
N ALA A 354 -12.46 -0.65 -38.89
CA ALA A 354 -13.91 -0.49 -38.97
C ALA A 354 -14.66 -1.63 -38.26
N ARG A 355 -14.22 -2.88 -38.44
CA ARG A 355 -14.76 -4.05 -37.74
C ARG A 355 -14.58 -3.94 -36.23
N ARG A 356 -13.40 -3.53 -35.75
CA ARG A 356 -13.15 -3.31 -34.31
C ARG A 356 -14.02 -2.21 -33.75
N GLN A 357 -14.18 -1.10 -34.47
CA GLN A 357 -15.04 0.00 -34.05
C GLN A 357 -16.52 -0.40 -33.99
N ALA A 358 -16.99 -1.21 -34.95
CA ALA A 358 -18.35 -1.75 -34.94
C ALA A 358 -18.60 -2.70 -33.75
N VAL A 359 -17.64 -3.55 -33.41
CA VAL A 359 -17.73 -4.43 -32.23
C VAL A 359 -17.73 -3.62 -30.95
N LEU A 360 -16.90 -2.58 -30.83
CA LEU A 360 -16.90 -1.69 -29.68
C LEU A 360 -18.21 -0.92 -29.54
N ALA A 361 -18.82 -0.48 -30.63
CA ALA A 361 -20.15 0.17 -30.60
C ALA A 361 -21.25 -0.81 -30.15
N LYS A 362 -21.19 -2.08 -30.59
CA LYS A 362 -22.09 -3.14 -30.11
C LYS A 362 -21.88 -3.43 -28.62
N PHE A 363 -20.62 -3.45 -28.17
CA PHE A 363 -20.32 -3.65 -26.76
C PHE A 363 -20.81 -2.48 -25.91
N LYS A 364 -20.54 -1.24 -26.35
CA LYS A 364 -21.00 -0.01 -25.68
C LYS A 364 -22.53 0.01 -25.56
N SER A 365 -23.25 -0.26 -26.65
CA SER A 365 -24.72 -0.33 -26.60
C SER A 365 -25.24 -1.50 -25.75
N SER A 366 -24.51 -2.61 -25.66
CA SER A 366 -24.88 -3.72 -24.78
C SER A 366 -24.62 -3.40 -23.30
N VAL A 367 -23.58 -2.62 -22.99
CA VAL A 367 -23.27 -2.15 -21.63
C VAL A 367 -24.28 -1.08 -21.20
N GLU A 368 -24.63 -0.14 -22.08
CA GLU A 368 -25.70 0.85 -21.83
C GLU A 368 -27.07 0.17 -21.58
N LYS A 369 -27.38 -0.91 -22.30
CA LYS A 369 -28.64 -1.67 -22.11
C LYS A 369 -28.67 -2.53 -20.85
N LYS A 370 -27.54 -3.12 -20.46
CA LYS A 370 -27.47 -4.01 -19.28
C LYS A 370 -27.18 -3.25 -17.99
N GLY A 371 -26.74 -2.00 -18.07
CA GLY A 371 -26.23 -1.26 -16.92
C GLY A 371 -24.87 -1.81 -16.46
N VAL A 372 -24.13 -1.00 -15.70
CA VAL A 372 -22.91 -1.45 -15.03
C VAL A 372 -23.35 -2.12 -13.73
N GLN A 373 -23.29 -3.43 -13.66
CA GLN A 373 -23.52 -4.17 -12.43
C GLN A 373 -22.22 -4.15 -11.63
N VAL A 374 -22.12 -3.18 -10.72
CA VAL A 374 -21.02 -3.08 -9.75
C VAL A 374 -21.31 -4.13 -8.68
N TRP A 375 -20.45 -5.15 -8.59
CA TRP A 375 -20.47 -6.09 -7.49
C TRP A 375 -19.75 -5.41 -6.33
N ASN A 376 -20.47 -5.07 -5.26
CA ASN A 376 -19.85 -4.70 -4.01
C ASN A 376 -19.32 -5.97 -3.32
N MET A 377 -18.17 -5.89 -2.65
CA MET A 377 -17.57 -7.04 -1.96
C MET A 377 -18.41 -7.55 -0.78
N GLU A 378 -19.50 -6.86 -0.44
CA GLU A 378 -20.46 -7.24 0.62
C GLU A 378 -21.50 -8.27 0.15
N ASP A 379 -21.65 -8.49 -1.17
CA ASP A 379 -22.63 -9.45 -1.73
C ASP A 379 -22.06 -10.87 -1.94
N ILE A 380 -20.87 -11.16 -1.40
CA ILE A 380 -20.23 -12.47 -1.46
C ILE A 380 -20.30 -13.10 -0.07
N GLU A 381 -21.45 -13.71 0.25
CA GLU A 381 -21.59 -14.70 1.35
C GLU A 381 -21.02 -16.07 0.97
#